data_AF-A0A1H0JSP5-F1
#
_entry.id   AF-A0A1H0JSP5-F1
#
_cell.length_a   1.000
_cell.length_b   1.000
_cell.length_c   1.000
_cell.angle_alpha   90.00
_cell.angle_beta   90.00
_cell.angle_gamma   90.00
#
_symmetry.space_group_name_H-M   'P 1'
#
loop_
_entity.id
_entity.type
_entity.pdbx_description
1 polymer ?
#
loop_
_entity_poly.entity_id
_entity_poly.type
_entity_poly.pdbx_seq_one_letter_code
_entity_poly.pdbx_strand_id
1 'polypeptide(L)'
;MLQLWRHFYGERPSGFSVAKLSKVLYLKRPALYPILDSQLMRRYRRLARHQGQARPELGRYQYWSAVREDLMANTASGALAQVREQLRTSSDPAIQAMSRLTDLRLLDICTWR
;
A
#
# COMPACT_ATOMS: atom_id res chain seq x y z
N MET A 1 -9.18 3.59 10.04
CA MET A 1 -7.94 2.90 9.59
C MET A 1 -6.93 2.69 10.74
N LEU A 2 -6.77 3.65 11.67
CA LEU A 2 -5.80 3.57 12.78
C LEU A 2 -6.13 2.49 13.83
N GLN A 3 -7.42 2.21 14.08
CA GLN A 3 -7.85 1.11 14.95
C GLN A 3 -7.48 -0.28 14.39
N LEU A 4 -7.60 -0.47 13.07
CA LEU A 4 -7.16 -1.70 12.39
C LEU A 4 -5.63 -1.85 12.44
N TRP A 5 -4.90 -0.73 12.31
CA TRP A 5 -3.45 -0.74 12.47
C TRP A 5 -3.06 -1.23 13.87
N ARG A 6 -3.64 -0.67 14.94
CA ARG A 6 -3.39 -1.13 16.31
C ARG A 6 -3.70 -2.63 16.49
N HIS A 7 -4.88 -3.07 16.05
CA HIS A 7 -5.30 -4.47 16.18
C HIS A 7 -4.33 -5.44 15.48
N PHE A 8 -3.89 -5.09 14.28
CA PHE A 8 -3.07 -5.98 13.48
C PHE A 8 -1.55 -5.85 13.72
N TYR A 9 -1.09 -4.72 14.24
CA TYR A 9 0.35 -4.44 14.40
C TYR A 9 0.78 -4.31 15.86
N GLY A 10 -0.05 -3.68 16.70
CA GLY A 10 0.24 -3.51 18.12
C GLY A 10 -0.11 -4.75 18.95
N GLU A 11 -1.20 -5.44 18.60
CA GLU A 11 -1.76 -6.56 19.38
C GLU A 11 -1.65 -7.91 18.64
N ARG A 12 -0.63 -8.02 17.78
CA ARG A 12 -0.45 -9.18 16.89
C ARG A 12 -0.03 -10.45 17.66
N PRO A 13 -0.56 -11.65 17.31
CA PRO A 13 -0.07 -12.92 17.84
C PRO A 13 1.45 -13.10 17.63
N SER A 14 2.12 -13.69 18.62
CA SER A 14 3.53 -14.03 18.54
C SER A 14 3.78 -15.00 17.36
N GLY A 15 4.94 -14.91 16.71
CA GLY A 15 5.30 -15.73 15.54
C GLY A 15 4.71 -15.28 14.19
N PHE A 16 3.81 -14.31 14.14
CA PHE A 16 3.11 -13.93 12.91
C PHE A 16 3.58 -12.63 12.25
N SER A 17 4.72 -12.58 11.54
CA SER A 17 5.29 -11.31 11.06
C SER A 17 4.31 -10.36 10.32
N VAL A 18 4.59 -9.06 10.39
CA VAL A 18 3.84 -7.99 9.69
C VAL A 18 3.62 -8.31 8.21
N ALA A 19 4.63 -8.84 7.52
CA ALA A 19 4.55 -9.21 6.12
C ALA A 19 3.55 -10.37 5.88
N LYS A 20 3.46 -11.35 6.80
CA LYS A 20 2.46 -12.43 6.71
C LYS A 20 1.04 -11.87 6.88
N LEU A 21 0.87 -10.95 7.82
CA LEU A 21 -0.41 -10.31 8.08
C LEU A 21 -0.89 -9.47 6.90
N SER A 22 -0.02 -8.67 6.31
CA SER A 22 -0.39 -7.89 5.11
C SER A 22 -0.81 -8.80 3.95
N LYS A 23 -0.18 -9.97 3.78
CA LYS A 23 -0.56 -10.95 2.75
C LYS A 23 -1.94 -11.55 3.00
N VAL A 24 -2.27 -11.93 4.23
CA VAL A 24 -3.61 -12.46 4.57
C VAL A 24 -4.68 -11.41 4.35
N LEU A 25 -4.44 -10.17 4.80
CA LEU A 25 -5.39 -9.08 4.61
C LEU A 25 -5.57 -8.70 3.15
N TYR A 26 -4.49 -8.73 2.37
CA TYR A 26 -4.54 -8.60 0.92
C TYR A 26 -5.44 -9.67 0.29
N LEU A 27 -5.27 -10.95 0.61
CA LEU A 27 -6.08 -12.03 0.05
C LEU A 27 -7.58 -11.85 0.35
N LYS A 28 -7.91 -11.28 1.51
CA LYS A 28 -9.32 -11.03 1.90
C LYS A 28 -9.89 -9.74 1.32
N ARG A 29 -9.08 -8.69 1.17
CA ARG A 29 -9.50 -7.33 0.81
C ARG A 29 -8.39 -6.61 0.01
N PRO A 30 -8.18 -6.97 -1.26
CA PRO A 30 -7.02 -6.52 -2.04
C PRO A 30 -7.00 -5.02 -2.32
N ALA A 31 -8.16 -4.36 -2.33
CA ALA A 31 -8.29 -2.92 -2.52
C ALA A 31 -7.91 -2.09 -1.27
N LEU A 32 -7.86 -2.72 -0.08
CA LEU A 32 -7.77 -1.99 1.19
C LEU A 32 -6.39 -2.07 1.85
N TYR A 33 -5.62 -3.11 1.58
CA TYR A 33 -4.36 -3.38 2.29
C TYR A 33 -3.18 -3.52 1.34
N PRO A 34 -2.08 -2.77 1.55
CA PRO A 34 -0.85 -2.93 0.78
C PRO A 34 -0.17 -4.27 1.12
N ILE A 35 0.58 -4.82 0.18
CA ILE A 35 1.49 -5.92 0.45
C ILE A 35 2.79 -5.32 0.98
N LEU A 36 3.05 -5.46 2.29
CA LEU A 36 4.26 -4.92 2.89
C LEU A 36 5.44 -5.88 2.70
N ASP A 37 6.03 -5.88 1.50
CA ASP A 37 7.31 -6.53 1.25
C ASP A 37 8.51 -5.62 1.59
N SER A 38 9.72 -6.15 1.40
CA SER A 38 10.96 -5.42 1.68
C SER A 38 11.14 -4.18 0.82
N GLN A 39 10.65 -4.18 -0.42
CA GLN A 39 10.76 -3.05 -1.35
C GLN A 39 9.86 -1.90 -0.93
N LEU A 40 8.57 -2.20 -0.70
CA LEU A 40 7.60 -1.23 -0.25
C LEU A 40 7.99 -0.67 1.12
N MET A 41 8.40 -1.53 2.05
CA MET A 41 8.90 -1.09 3.35
C MET A 41 10.14 -0.20 3.22
N ARG A 42 11.06 -0.50 2.30
CA ARG A 42 12.23 0.34 2.03
C ARG A 42 11.82 1.71 1.49
N ARG A 43 10.94 1.75 0.49
CA ARG A 43 10.44 2.97 -0.15
C ARG A 43 9.75 3.90 0.84
N TYR A 44 8.88 3.36 1.69
CA TYR A 44 8.07 4.16 2.61
C TYR A 44 8.68 4.34 4.00
N ARG A 45 9.85 3.74 4.31
CA ARG A 45 10.43 3.74 5.67
C ARG A 45 10.52 5.12 6.31
N ARG A 46 10.97 6.13 5.56
CA ARG A 46 11.15 7.50 6.05
C ARG A 46 9.80 8.13 6.40
N LEU A 47 8.82 8.04 5.49
CA LEU A 47 7.49 8.61 5.71
C LEU A 47 6.76 7.88 6.85
N ALA A 48 6.82 6.54 6.87
CA ALA A 48 6.22 5.72 7.91
C ALA A 48 6.82 6.03 9.30
N ARG A 49 8.13 6.31 9.38
CA ARG A 49 8.79 6.74 10.62
C ARG A 49 8.31 8.12 11.05
N HIS A 50 8.25 9.08 10.13
CA HIS A 50 7.78 10.43 10.42
C HIS A 50 6.35 10.42 10.98
N GLN A 51 5.46 9.66 10.35
CA GLN A 51 4.09 9.48 10.85
C GLN A 51 4.05 8.75 12.21
N GLY A 52 4.92 7.76 12.41
CA GLY A 52 5.06 7.06 13.69
C GLY A 52 5.52 7.99 14.83
N GLN A 53 6.36 8.99 14.53
CA GLN A 53 6.78 10.00 15.53
C GLN A 53 5.63 10.91 15.95
N ALA A 54 4.71 11.23 15.03
CA ALA A 54 3.54 12.05 15.34
C ALA A 54 2.49 11.31 16.20
N ARG A 55 2.52 9.97 16.21
CA ARG A 55 1.59 9.11 16.96
C ARG A 55 2.29 7.86 17.50
N PRO A 56 3.14 8.01 18.54
CA PRO A 56 3.96 6.91 19.06
C PRO A 56 3.14 5.73 19.60
N GLU A 57 1.93 5.98 20.08
CA GLU A 57 0.99 5.00 20.64
C GLU A 57 0.51 3.97 19.60
N LEU A 58 0.64 4.28 18.31
CA LEU A 58 0.30 3.39 17.20
C LEU A 58 1.51 2.62 16.67
N GLY A 59 2.69 2.82 17.25
CA GLY A 59 3.92 2.14 16.91
C GLY A 59 4.88 2.96 16.04
N ARG A 60 6.13 2.52 16.03
CA ARG A 60 7.29 3.27 15.49
C ARG A 60 7.22 3.58 13.99
N TYR A 61 6.58 2.73 13.19
CA TYR A 61 6.49 2.90 11.74
C TYR A 61 5.05 2.65 11.28
N GLN A 62 4.39 3.64 10.69
CA GLN A 62 3.01 3.51 10.22
C GLN A 62 2.92 3.34 8.69
N TYR A 63 3.37 2.19 8.19
CA TYR A 63 3.46 1.93 6.75
C TYR A 63 2.13 2.05 6.01
N TRP A 64 1.01 1.61 6.59
CA TRP A 64 -0.29 1.74 5.93
C TRP A 64 -0.73 3.19 5.80
N SER A 65 -0.42 4.04 6.78
CA SER A 65 -0.73 5.47 6.71
C SER A 65 0.11 6.14 5.61
N ALA A 66 1.40 5.78 5.52
CA ALA A 66 2.31 6.30 4.50
C ALA A 66 1.84 5.94 3.08
N VAL A 67 1.49 4.67 2.86
CA VAL A 67 0.97 4.22 1.56
C VAL A 67 -0.39 4.84 1.24
N ARG A 68 -1.27 4.99 2.23
CA ARG A 68 -2.58 5.63 2.01
C ARG A 68 -2.44 7.09 1.60
N GLU A 69 -1.58 7.86 2.26
CA GLU A 69 -1.37 9.26 1.90
C GLU A 69 -0.86 9.40 0.48
N ASP A 70 0.09 8.56 0.07
CA ASP A 70 0.61 8.55 -1.29
C ASP A 70 -0.46 8.12 -2.32
N LEU A 71 -1.25 7.09 -2.00
CA LEU A 71 -2.39 6.69 -2.82
C LEU A 71 -3.38 7.84 -3.03
N MET A 72 -3.76 8.52 -1.95
CA MET A 72 -4.67 9.65 -2.02
C MET A 72 -4.09 10.81 -2.83
N ALA A 73 -2.81 11.13 -2.64
CA ALA A 73 -2.14 12.19 -3.38
C ALA A 73 -2.12 11.89 -4.89
N ASN A 74 -1.75 10.67 -5.29
CA ASN A 74 -1.70 10.26 -6.70
C ASN A 74 -3.10 10.07 -7.32
N THR A 75 -4.11 9.78 -6.51
CA THR A 75 -5.52 9.78 -6.95
C THR A 75 -5.97 11.22 -7.20
N ALA A 76 -5.73 12.12 -6.24
CA ALA A 76 -6.15 13.52 -6.32
C ALA A 76 -5.45 14.29 -7.45
N SER A 77 -4.19 13.98 -7.74
CA SER A 77 -3.46 14.58 -8.87
C SER A 77 -3.87 14.05 -10.24
N GLY A 78 -4.69 12.98 -10.30
CA GLY A 78 -5.03 12.29 -11.52
C GLY A 78 -3.90 11.41 -12.10
N ALA A 79 -2.76 11.29 -11.42
CA ALA A 79 -1.63 10.49 -11.89
C ALA A 79 -2.01 9.02 -12.09
N LEU A 80 -2.79 8.44 -11.18
CA LEU A 80 -3.25 7.05 -11.33
C LEU A 80 -4.27 6.88 -12.47
N ALA A 81 -5.09 7.90 -12.75
CA ALA A 81 -5.99 7.89 -13.89
C ALA A 81 -5.21 7.94 -15.21
N GLN A 82 -4.14 8.73 -15.28
CA GLN A 82 -3.25 8.77 -16.45
C GLN A 82 -2.57 7.43 -16.70
N VAL A 83 -2.02 6.80 -15.64
CA VAL A 83 -1.44 5.45 -15.75
C VAL A 83 -2.49 4.44 -16.23
N ARG A 84 -3.70 4.48 -15.67
CA ARG A 84 -4.79 3.58 -16.08
C ARG A 84 -5.16 3.73 -17.55
N GLU A 85 -5.19 4.97 -18.04
CA GLU A 85 -5.49 5.24 -19.44
C GLU A 85 -4.39 4.72 -20.37
N GLN A 86 -3.12 4.94 -20.02
CA GLN A 86 -1.98 4.38 -20.77
C GLN A 86 -2.03 2.85 -20.86
N LEU A 87 -2.41 2.18 -19.76
CA LEU A 87 -2.61 0.73 -19.76
C LEU A 87 -3.76 0.35 -20.71
N ARG A 88 -4.89 1.06 -20.65
CA ARG A 88 -6.09 0.77 -21.46
C ARG A 88 -5.82 0.89 -22.96
N THR A 89 -4.99 1.84 -23.37
CA THR A 89 -4.62 2.09 -24.78
C THR A 89 -3.46 1.24 -25.28
N SER A 90 -2.91 0.34 -24.45
CA SER A 90 -1.82 -0.54 -24.88
C SER A 90 -2.28 -1.52 -25.96
N SER A 91 -1.42 -1.77 -26.94
CA SER A 91 -1.63 -2.80 -27.97
C SER A 91 -1.39 -4.22 -27.45
N ASP A 92 -0.74 -4.36 -26.29
CA ASP A 92 -0.51 -5.65 -25.64
C ASP A 92 -1.71 -5.99 -24.73
N PRO A 93 -2.46 -7.07 -25.01
CA PRO A 93 -3.60 -7.49 -24.18
C PRO A 93 -3.24 -7.75 -22.72
N ALA A 94 -2.02 -8.21 -22.43
CA ALA A 94 -1.56 -8.46 -21.06
C ALA A 94 -1.38 -7.15 -20.29
N ILE A 95 -0.81 -6.14 -20.93
CA ILE A 95 -0.68 -4.79 -20.35
C ILE A 95 -2.06 -4.14 -20.21
N GLN A 96 -2.92 -4.30 -21.23
CA GLN A 96 -4.29 -3.78 -21.18
C GLN A 96 -5.09 -4.37 -20.01
N ALA A 97 -4.92 -5.65 -19.71
CA ALA A 97 -5.57 -6.31 -18.58
C ALA A 97 -5.21 -5.65 -17.23
N MET A 98 -4.01 -5.06 -17.10
CA MET A 98 -3.60 -4.35 -15.88
C MET A 98 -4.44 -3.11 -15.59
N SER A 99 -5.13 -2.53 -16.60
CA SER A 99 -6.07 -1.43 -16.39
C SER A 99 -7.26 -1.78 -15.48
N ARG A 100 -7.45 -3.07 -15.15
CA ARG A 100 -8.49 -3.56 -14.23
C ARG A 100 -8.02 -3.61 -12.77
N LEU A 101 -6.72 -3.39 -12.52
CA LEU A 101 -6.17 -3.39 -11.18
C LEU A 101 -6.70 -2.20 -10.36
N THR A 102 -6.86 -2.40 -9.05
CA THR A 102 -7.23 -1.31 -8.15
C THR A 102 -6.13 -0.25 -8.10
N ASP A 103 -6.46 0.99 -7.75
CA ASP A 103 -5.48 2.08 -7.64
C ASP A 103 -4.34 1.73 -6.68
N LEU A 104 -4.65 1.04 -5.58
CA LEU A 104 -3.64 0.55 -4.64
C LEU A 104 -2.68 -0.45 -5.29
N ARG A 105 -3.14 -1.29 -6.24
CA ARG A 105 -2.27 -2.22 -6.97
C ARG A 105 -1.45 -1.54 -8.05
N LEU A 106 -2.04 -0.57 -8.76
CA LEU A 106 -1.29 0.25 -9.71
C LEU A 106 -0.17 1.00 -9.01
N LEU A 107 -0.47 1.64 -7.87
CA LEU A 107 0.53 2.32 -7.05
C LEU A 107 1.64 1.37 -6.60
N ASP A 108 1.28 0.19 -6.08
CA ASP A 108 2.24 -0.84 -5.64
C ASP A 108 3.23 -1.18 -6.77
N ILE A 109 2.74 -1.49 -7.96
CA ILE A 109 3.59 -1.77 -9.14
C ILE A 109 4.49 -0.58 -9.49
N CYS A 110 3.97 0.65 -9.45
CA CYS A 110 4.76 1.85 -9.73
C CYS A 110 5.88 2.11 -8.70
N THR A 111 5.82 1.50 -7.51
CA THR A 111 6.86 1.65 -6.48
C THR A 111 8.06 0.71 -6.66
N TRP A 112 7.97 -0.28 -7.54
CA TRP A 112 9.01 -1.29 -7.80
C TRP A 112 10.09 -0.87 -8.82
N ARG A 113 10.36 0.44 -8.93
CA ARG A 113 11.41 0.99 -9.81
C ARG A 113 12.78 0.97 -9.17
#